data_AF-A0A7S4BDG5-F1
#
_entry.id   AF-A0A7S4BDG5-F1
#
_cell.length_a   1.000
_cell.length_b   1.000
_cell.length_c   1.000
_cell.angle_alpha   90.00
_cell.angle_beta   90.00
_cell.angle_gamma   90.00
#
_symmetry.space_group_name_H-M   'P 1'
#
loop_
_entity.id
_entity.type
_entity.pdbx_description
1 polymer ?
#
loop_
_entity_poly.entity_id
_entity_poly.type
_entity_poly.pdbx_seq_one_letter_code
_entity_poly.pdbx_strand_id
1 'polypeptide(L)'
;REAGDTSPWPVDHLYVTPSSDHRSAFYALSHFRVFESLTTRLPSLSFPSYLQLSRNYFNPTWWESSHRRLKNVIVIMEWVPDVEVAHKLDRRSSQALQQRRSSRSVAMVTPDS
;
A
#
# COMPACT_ATOMS: atom_id res chain seq x y z
N ARG A 1 -7.19 -23.04 5.18
CA ARG A 1 -5.89 -22.38 4.96
C ARG A 1 -5.68 -22.38 3.46
N GLU A 2 -5.96 -21.27 2.78
CA GLU A 2 -5.68 -21.14 1.35
C GLU A 2 -4.47 -20.23 1.21
N ALA A 3 -3.37 -20.79 0.73
CA ALA A 3 -2.22 -20.01 0.33
C ALA A 3 -2.67 -19.20 -0.88
N GLY A 4 -3.05 -17.94 -0.65
CA GLY A 4 -3.26 -16.99 -1.73
C GLY A 4 -1.91 -16.81 -2.40
N ASP A 5 -1.71 -17.49 -3.51
CA ASP A 5 -0.49 -17.43 -4.30
C ASP A 5 -0.25 -15.96 -4.64
N THR A 6 0.79 -15.39 -4.04
CA THR A 6 1.20 -14.02 -4.34
C THR A 6 1.89 -14.08 -5.69
N SER A 7 1.09 -14.03 -6.76
CA SER A 7 1.62 -14.07 -8.12
C SER A 7 2.53 -12.86 -8.34
N PRO A 8 3.85 -13.07 -8.55
CA PRO A 8 4.74 -11.96 -8.81
C PRO A 8 4.29 -11.24 -10.09
N TRP A 9 4.33 -9.90 -10.07
CA TRP A 9 3.99 -9.16 -11.28
C TRP A 9 5.06 -9.41 -12.34
N PRO A 10 4.68 -9.77 -13.58
CA PRO A 10 5.61 -9.71 -14.69
C PRO A 10 6.15 -8.28 -14.78
N VAL A 11 7.47 -8.10 -14.81
CA VAL A 11 8.09 -6.77 -14.87
C VAL A 11 7.61 -6.01 -16.11
N ASP A 12 7.34 -6.74 -17.19
CA ASP A 12 6.83 -6.19 -18.44
C ASP A 12 5.42 -5.59 -18.32
N HIS A 13 4.67 -5.93 -17.27
CA HIS A 13 3.36 -5.35 -17.02
C HIS A 13 3.43 -4.07 -16.19
N LEU A 14 4.60 -3.75 -15.60
CA LEU A 14 4.79 -2.57 -14.75
C LEU A 14 5.01 -1.28 -15.54
N TYR A 15 5.52 -1.38 -16.77
CA TYR A 15 5.71 -0.22 -17.66
C TYR A 15 4.42 0.15 -18.43
N VAL A 16 3.43 -0.74 -18.44
CA VAL A 16 2.17 -0.52 -19.14
C VAL A 16 1.22 0.27 -18.25
N THR A 17 0.67 1.36 -18.79
CA THR A 17 -0.40 2.09 -18.10
C THR A 17 -1.54 1.13 -17.79
N PRO A 18 -1.92 0.96 -16.51
CA PRO A 18 -2.97 0.01 -16.14
C PRO A 18 -4.27 0.39 -16.85
N SER A 19 -4.71 -0.48 -17.76
CA SER A 19 -5.97 -0.33 -18.45
C SER A 19 -7.11 -0.79 -17.53
N SER A 20 -8.34 -0.35 -17.82
CA SER A 20 -9.53 -0.78 -17.10
C SER A 20 -9.85 -2.28 -17.22
N ASP A 21 -9.06 -3.04 -17.99
CA ASP A 21 -9.33 -4.46 -18.24
C ASP A 21 -9.04 -5.33 -17.01
N HIS A 22 -9.77 -6.43 -16.90
CA HIS A 22 -9.68 -7.39 -15.80
C HIS A 22 -8.32 -8.12 -15.75
N ARG A 23 -7.53 -8.02 -16.83
CA ARG A 23 -6.19 -8.61 -16.97
C ARG A 23 -5.07 -7.75 -16.39
N SER A 24 -5.32 -6.47 -16.10
CA SER A 24 -4.32 -5.57 -15.52
C SER A 24 -4.02 -5.96 -14.07
N ALA A 25 -2.74 -5.95 -13.68
CA ALA A 25 -2.28 -6.18 -12.30
C ALA A 25 -2.81 -5.13 -11.31
N PHE A 26 -3.19 -3.95 -11.83
CA PHE A 26 -3.72 -2.83 -11.06
C PHE A 26 -5.06 -2.33 -11.61
N TYR A 27 -5.83 -1.69 -10.74
CA TYR A 27 -7.05 -0.99 -11.11
C TYR A 27 -7.13 0.35 -10.38
N ALA A 28 -7.89 1.31 -10.92
CA ALA A 28 -8.00 2.64 -10.32
C ALA A 28 -8.47 2.55 -8.85
N LEU A 29 -7.79 3.25 -7.94
CA LEU A 29 -8.15 3.23 -6.51
C LEU A 29 -9.56 3.76 -6.28
N SER A 30 -10.06 4.63 -7.17
CA SER A 30 -11.45 5.11 -7.17
C SER A 30 -12.49 4.00 -7.37
N HIS A 31 -12.13 2.80 -7.85
CA HIS A 31 -13.03 1.64 -7.91
C HIS A 31 -13.07 0.86 -6.60
N PHE A 32 -12.13 1.08 -5.68
CA PHE A 32 -12.18 0.47 -4.36
C PHE A 32 -13.42 0.96 -3.59
N ARG A 33 -14.06 0.05 -2.86
CA ARG A 33 -15.29 0.29 -2.09
C ARG A 33 -15.19 -0.46 -0.77
N VAL A 34 -15.70 0.18 0.27
CA VAL A 34 -16.00 -0.47 1.55
C VAL A 34 -17.50 -0.67 1.61
N PHE A 35 -17.91 -1.89 1.97
CA PHE A 35 -19.29 -2.24 2.17
C PHE A 35 -19.61 -2.02 3.65
N GLU A 36 -20.64 -1.23 3.93
CA GLU A 36 -21.18 -1.09 5.29
C GLU A 36 -22.00 -2.34 5.67
N SER A 37 -22.70 -2.89 4.68
CA SER A 37 -23.40 -4.17 4.76
C SER A 37 -23.36 -4.85 3.38
N LEU A 38 -23.78 -6.12 3.30
CA LEU A 38 -23.85 -6.86 2.01
C LEU A 38 -24.77 -6.18 0.98
N THR A 39 -25.70 -5.33 1.43
CA THR A 39 -26.66 -4.60 0.59
C THR A 39 -26.34 -3.11 0.46
N THR A 40 -25.62 -2.51 1.40
CA THR A 40 -25.31 -1.08 1.41
C THR A 40 -23.90 -0.82 0.88
N ARG A 41 -23.83 -0.23 -0.31
CA ARG A 41 -22.59 0.23 -0.93
C ARG A 41 -22.34 1.69 -0.60
N LEU A 42 -21.22 2.00 0.03
CA LEU A 42 -20.78 3.38 0.18
C LEU A 42 -20.30 3.94 -1.17
N PRO A 43 -20.49 5.24 -1.44
CA PRO A 43 -19.97 5.85 -2.65
C PRO A 43 -18.44 5.75 -2.73
N SER A 44 -17.90 5.75 -3.96
CA SER A 44 -16.46 5.87 -4.20
C SER A 44 -15.91 7.09 -3.50
N LEU A 45 -14.71 6.95 -2.95
CA LEU A 45 -13.85 8.11 -2.76
C LEU A 45 -13.30 8.56 -4.12
N SER A 46 -13.35 9.86 -4.38
CA SER A 46 -12.80 10.48 -5.59
C SER A 46 -11.28 10.57 -5.48
N PHE A 47 -10.60 9.49 -5.84
CA PHE A 47 -9.14 9.46 -5.90
C PHE A 47 -8.62 9.92 -7.26
N PRO A 48 -7.44 10.59 -7.30
CA PRO A 48 -6.76 10.91 -8.55
C PRO A 48 -6.47 9.68 -9.41
N SER A 49 -6.48 9.84 -10.74
CA SER A 49 -6.32 8.74 -11.71
C SER A 49 -4.95 8.05 -11.66
N TYR A 50 -3.92 8.74 -11.14
CA TYR A 50 -2.59 8.15 -10.94
C TYR A 50 -2.54 7.20 -9.74
N LEU A 51 -3.55 7.18 -8.86
CA LEU A 51 -3.62 6.23 -7.76
C LEU A 51 -4.25 4.91 -8.24
N GLN A 52 -3.45 3.86 -8.20
CA GLN A 52 -3.81 2.53 -8.65
C GLN A 52 -3.66 1.54 -7.49
N LEU A 53 -4.52 0.54 -7.41
CA LEU A 53 -4.53 -0.51 -6.39
C LEU A 53 -4.20 -1.85 -7.02
N SER A 54 -3.26 -2.58 -6.43
CA SER A 54 -2.91 -3.91 -6.92
C SER A 54 -3.95 -4.96 -6.56
N ARG A 55 -4.28 -5.83 -7.53
CA ARG A 55 -5.11 -7.02 -7.31
C ARG A 55 -4.48 -8.05 -6.38
N ASN A 56 -3.15 -8.04 -6.21
CA ASN A 56 -2.46 -8.90 -5.23
C ASN A 56 -2.78 -8.48 -3.79
N TYR A 57 -2.96 -7.18 -3.57
CA TYR A 57 -3.29 -6.65 -2.26
C TYR A 57 -4.78 -6.74 -1.98
N PHE A 58 -5.61 -6.44 -2.97
CA PHE A 58 -7.06 -6.59 -2.88
C PHE A 58 -7.66 -6.90 -4.24
N ASN A 59 -8.22 -8.10 -4.42
CA ASN A 59 -8.98 -8.43 -5.62
C ASN A 59 -10.47 -8.08 -5.41
N PRO A 60 -11.11 -7.30 -6.30
CA PRO A 60 -12.56 -7.03 -6.26
C PRO A 60 -13.44 -8.26 -6.08
N THR A 61 -13.05 -9.42 -6.63
CA THR A 61 -13.81 -10.69 -6.44
C THR A 61 -13.88 -11.12 -4.98
N TRP A 62 -12.94 -10.67 -4.14
CA TRP A 62 -12.93 -11.00 -2.72
C TRP A 62 -14.09 -10.38 -1.95
N TRP A 63 -14.72 -9.31 -2.47
CA TRP A 63 -15.92 -8.71 -1.89
C TRP A 63 -17.06 -9.72 -1.72
N GLU A 64 -17.14 -10.72 -2.59
CA GLU A 64 -18.23 -11.69 -2.62
C GLU A 64 -18.01 -12.87 -1.66
N SER A 65 -16.76 -13.06 -1.19
CA SER A 65 -16.34 -14.29 -0.50
C SER A 65 -16.39 -14.22 1.03
N SER A 66 -15.93 -13.12 1.64
CA SER A 66 -15.99 -12.94 3.10
C SER A 66 -15.59 -11.52 3.52
N HIS A 67 -15.93 -11.14 4.76
CA HIS A 67 -15.32 -10.00 5.43
C HIS A 67 -13.79 -10.21 5.51
N ARG A 68 -13.01 -9.24 5.02
CA ARG A 68 -11.55 -9.24 5.12
C ARG A 68 -11.08 -7.99 5.84
N ARG A 69 -10.22 -8.17 6.85
CA ARG A 69 -9.61 -7.07 7.58
C ARG A 69 -8.50 -6.46 6.72
N LEU A 70 -8.65 -5.19 6.35
CA LEU A 70 -7.61 -4.43 5.66
C LEU A 70 -6.46 -4.16 6.65
N LYS A 71 -5.27 -4.71 6.40
CA LYS A 71 -4.05 -4.32 7.13
C LYS A 71 -3.44 -3.15 6.39
N ASN A 72 -3.55 -1.93 6.92
CA ASN A 72 -2.98 -0.75 6.28
C ASN A 72 -1.45 -0.84 6.21
N VAL A 73 -0.92 -1.29 5.08
CA VAL A 73 0.50 -1.16 4.74
C VAL A 73 0.60 -0.11 3.65
N ILE A 74 1.18 1.05 4.00
CA ILE A 74 1.43 2.14 3.07
C ILE A 74 2.91 2.02 2.68
N VAL A 75 3.18 1.71 1.41
CA VAL A 75 4.53 1.72 0.84
C VAL A 75 4.65 2.98 -0.01
N ILE A 76 5.61 3.83 0.31
CA ILE A 76 5.97 5.01 -0.48
C ILE A 76 7.28 4.68 -1.17
N MET A 77 7.29 4.69 -2.49
CA MET A 77 8.50 4.55 -3.29
C MET A 77 8.86 5.93 -3.86
N GLU A 78 10.01 6.46 -3.44
CA GLU A 78 10.60 7.65 -4.02
C GLU A 78 11.59 7.20 -5.11
N TRP A 79 11.36 7.64 -6.35
CA TRP A 79 12.26 7.32 -7.46
C TRP A 79 13.25 8.47 -7.68
N VAL A 80 14.54 8.17 -7.61
CA VAL A 80 15.63 9.12 -7.85
C VAL A 80 16.51 8.55 -8.96
N PRO A 81 16.57 9.18 -10.15
CA PRO A 81 17.34 8.65 -11.28
C PRO A 81 18.86 8.80 -11.11
N ASP A 82 19.31 9.54 -10.09
CA ASP A 82 20.72 9.71 -9.73
C ASP A 82 21.07 8.82 -8.53
N VAL A 83 21.96 7.85 -8.76
CA VAL A 83 22.39 6.86 -7.79
C VAL A 83 23.08 7.51 -6.58
N GLU A 84 23.89 8.54 -6.79
CA GLU A 84 24.56 9.22 -5.68
C GLU A 84 23.59 10.00 -4.81
N VAL A 85 22.62 10.67 -5.42
CA VAL A 85 21.57 11.40 -4.70
C VAL A 85 20.68 10.41 -3.94
N ALA A 86 20.30 9.30 -4.55
CA ALA A 86 19.53 8.23 -3.90
C ALA A 86 20.25 7.71 -2.64
N HIS A 87 21.56 7.41 -2.74
CA HIS A 87 22.36 6.97 -1.61
C HIS A 87 22.46 8.01 -0.48
N LYS A 88 22.55 9.30 -0.81
CA LYS A 88 22.57 10.38 0.20
C LYS A 88 21.23 10.48 0.93
N LEU A 89 20.11 10.36 0.21
CA LEU A 89 18.76 10.39 0.77
C LEU A 89 18.47 9.20 1.67
N ASP A 90 18.86 7.98 1.24
CA ASP A 90 18.68 6.76 2.03
C ASP A 90 19.37 6.82 3.40
N ARG A 91 20.64 7.28 3.42
CA ARG A 91 21.39 7.47 4.67
C ARG A 91 20.70 8.44 5.63
N ARG A 92 20.15 9.54 5.11
CA ARG A 92 19.41 10.54 5.91
C ARG A 92 18.14 9.96 6.51
N SER A 93 17.36 9.25 5.71
CA SER A 93 16.11 8.59 6.15
C SER A 93 16.38 7.58 7.26
N SER A 94 17.44 6.77 7.10
CA SER A 94 17.86 5.78 8.10
C SER A 94 18.28 6.42 9.42
N GLN A 95 19.05 7.52 9.37
CA GLN A 95 19.47 8.26 10.58
C GLN A 95 18.29 8.91 11.30
N ALA A 96 17.34 9.52 10.55
CA ALA A 96 16.14 10.11 11.12
C ALA A 96 15.23 9.06 11.79
N LEU A 97 15.11 7.87 11.19
CA LEU A 97 14.37 6.75 11.80
C LEU A 97 15.04 6.26 13.10
N GLN A 98 16.37 6.14 13.09
CA GLN A 98 17.14 5.75 14.27
C GLN A 98 16.92 6.76 15.41
N GLN A 99 17.02 8.06 15.13
CA GLN A 99 16.79 9.12 16.13
C GLN A 99 15.36 9.09 16.69
N ARG A 100 14.35 8.93 15.84
CA ARG A 100 12.95 8.84 16.29
C ARG A 100 12.69 7.61 17.15
N ARG A 101 13.35 6.48 16.87
CA ARG A 101 13.28 5.27 17.70
C ARG A 101 13.94 5.52 19.05
N SER A 102 15.11 6.15 19.08
CA SER A 102 15.82 6.50 20.32
C SER A 102 15.04 7.49 21.19
N SER A 103 14.44 8.53 20.60
CA SER A 103 13.62 9.50 21.36
C SER A 103 12.36 8.88 21.96
N ARG A 104 11.78 7.86 21.30
CA ARG A 104 10.60 7.15 21.81
C ARG A 104 10.94 6.18 22.95
N SER A 105 12.18 5.70 23.03
CA SER A 105 12.68 4.86 24.13
C SER A 105 13.02 5.66 25.40
N VAL A 106 13.31 6.96 25.29
CA VAL A 106 13.64 7.82 26.44
C VAL A 106 12.39 8.26 27.23
N ALA A 107 11.21 8.30 26.60
CA ALA A 107 9.96 8.70 27.24
C ALA A 107 9.28 7.62 28.11
N MET A 108 9.89 6.44 28.28
CA MET A 108 9.31 5.30 29.03
C MET A 108 10.08 4.96 30.32
N VAL A 109 10.92 5.86 30.81
CA VAL A 109 11.61 5.71 32.10
C VAL A 109 11.49 7.02 32.89
N THR A 110 10.38 7.20 33.60
CA THR A 110 10.32 8.04 34.80
C THR A 110 9.67 7.21 35.92
N PRO A 111 10.28 7.16 37.12
CA PRO A 111 9.85 6.30 38.20
C PRO A 111 8.70 6.96 38.97
N ASP A 112 7.58 6.24 39.15
CA ASP A 112 6.64 6.60 40.20
C ASP A 112 7.22 6.13 41.54
N SER A 113 7.35 7.09 42.46
CA SER A 113 7.74 6.92 43.86
C SER A 113 6.54 6.57 44.72
#